data_AF-A0A183I5A7-F1
#
_entry.id   AF-A0A183I5A7-F1
#
_cell.length_a   1.000
_cell.length_b   1.000
_cell.length_c   1.000
_cell.angle_alpha   90.00
_cell.angle_beta   90.00
_cell.angle_gamma   90.00
#
_symmetry.space_group_name_H-M   'P 1'
#
loop_
_entity.id
_entity.type
_entity.pdbx_description
1 polymer ?
#
loop_
_entity_poly.entity_id
_entity_poly.type
_entity_poly.pdbx_seq_one_letter_code
_entity_poly.pdbx_strand_id
1 'polypeptide(L)'
;MWNPLRNPVRLIQDVCLFRLRYHTFSEEPSNHAIYLNGSTGLRLSSPIWQTLANNMRFAFTLEIWIQIEGGQPDSAVIIALSDICGKEKDATTWRILIETEFNGEHGARLAVLLTPELAPELYHLRNEKAHRLGEWIQIAVVFDSHQLLFYVNGARVGKLVREFGVLYSEIRSACKRLYLGTDGNRSSRDEVVGFRGYIGKLRITDRFMDHSELIREQWQGNVFEENFADIHQWKCLGSDLGVRKEEISRKDVPRNIEIPHCGRTICDNPVVASNYLHHWNLHANKKLKYRVVVVSDDDGSNANIRTDFIMRQHVELLKAFESYNITWDLEMINIQNTSLRHKTIVFGCQSSAIGNKRCDIECRHAITGDDGGDCKIQVYQILSFQSISMNDLFTVIYLFFDS
;
A
#
# COMPACT_ATOMS: atom_id res chain seq x y z
N MET A 1 -50.77 -29.23 27.90
CA MET A 1 -49.95 -30.37 27.46
C MET A 1 -49.57 -30.13 26.00
N TRP A 2 -48.40 -29.55 25.76
CA TRP A 2 -47.89 -29.24 24.41
C TRP A 2 -46.47 -29.82 24.33
N ASN A 3 -46.24 -30.67 23.34
CA ASN A 3 -44.97 -31.35 23.11
C ASN A 3 -44.32 -30.71 21.86
N PRO A 4 -43.07 -30.23 21.94
CA PRO A 4 -42.33 -29.65 20.82
C PRO A 4 -41.55 -30.74 20.09
N LEU A 5 -41.42 -30.64 18.75
CA LEU A 5 -40.31 -31.15 17.93
C LEU A 5 -40.69 -31.02 16.44
N ARG A 6 -40.54 -29.82 15.87
CA ARG A 6 -40.18 -29.64 14.45
C ARG A 6 -39.16 -28.51 14.36
N ASN A 7 -37.98 -28.86 13.85
CA ASN A 7 -36.79 -28.02 13.73
C ASN A 7 -37.07 -26.71 12.94
N PRO A 8 -36.83 -25.53 13.53
CA PRO A 8 -36.94 -24.24 12.84
C PRO A 8 -35.72 -23.90 11.96
N VAL A 9 -34.67 -24.74 11.97
CA VAL A 9 -33.37 -24.45 11.35
C VAL A 9 -33.41 -24.39 9.81
N ARG A 10 -34.37 -25.04 9.16
CA ARG A 10 -34.44 -25.07 7.68
C ARG A 10 -35.18 -23.89 7.04
N LEU A 11 -35.98 -23.13 7.79
CA LEU A 11 -36.73 -22.00 7.23
C LEU A 11 -35.94 -20.68 7.21
N ILE A 12 -34.78 -20.63 7.86
CA ILE A 12 -33.94 -19.43 7.95
C ILE A 12 -32.97 -19.32 6.76
N GLN A 13 -32.70 -20.42 6.05
CA GLN A 13 -31.80 -20.42 4.89
C GLN A 13 -32.34 -19.65 3.68
N ASP A 14 -33.66 -19.46 3.56
CA ASP A 14 -34.28 -18.97 2.32
C ASP A 14 -34.78 -17.51 2.36
N VAL A 15 -34.63 -16.76 3.48
CA VAL A 15 -35.36 -15.47 3.64
C VAL A 15 -34.50 -14.21 3.63
N CYS A 16 -33.17 -14.28 3.76
CA CYS A 16 -32.33 -13.07 3.77
C CYS A 16 -31.67 -12.75 2.41
N LEU A 17 -32.49 -12.76 1.37
CA LEU A 17 -32.19 -12.10 0.09
C LEU A 17 -32.62 -10.63 0.17
N PHE A 18 -31.79 -9.77 0.78
CA PHE A 18 -31.91 -8.32 0.57
C PHE A 18 -30.53 -7.68 0.34
N ARG A 19 -30.27 -7.45 -0.96
CA ARG A 19 -29.11 -6.77 -1.54
C ARG A 19 -28.96 -5.34 -1.00
N LEU A 20 -27.85 -5.05 -0.33
CA LEU A 20 -27.26 -3.71 -0.31
C LEU A 20 -26.03 -3.75 -1.23
N ARG A 21 -26.10 -3.04 -2.35
CA ARG A 21 -25.07 -3.02 -3.38
C ARG A 21 -23.86 -2.23 -2.87
N TYR A 22 -22.73 -2.90 -2.65
CA TYR A 22 -21.45 -2.22 -2.86
C TYR A 22 -21.41 -1.88 -4.34
N HIS A 23 -21.33 -0.59 -4.64
CA HIS A 23 -21.04 -0.18 -5.99
C HIS A 23 -19.54 -0.22 -6.17
N THR A 24 -19.05 -1.38 -6.62
CA THR A 24 -17.77 -1.44 -7.30
C THR A 24 -17.94 -0.71 -8.63
N PHE A 25 -17.00 0.19 -8.95
CA PHE A 25 -16.88 0.72 -10.30
C PHE A 25 -16.75 -0.45 -11.27
N SER A 26 -17.44 -0.38 -12.41
CA SER A 26 -17.59 -1.55 -13.28
C SER A 26 -16.39 -1.74 -14.20
N GLU A 27 -15.57 -0.71 -14.36
CA GLU A 27 -14.33 -0.79 -15.10
C GLU A 27 -13.15 -1.26 -14.23
N GLU A 28 -12.53 -2.36 -14.66
CA GLU A 28 -11.15 -2.72 -14.31
C GLU A 28 -10.19 -1.57 -14.69
N PRO A 29 -8.97 -1.50 -14.11
CA PRO A 29 -7.93 -0.62 -14.65
C PRO A 29 -7.76 -0.84 -16.15
N SER A 30 -7.30 0.18 -16.86
CA SER A 30 -7.18 0.10 -18.33
C SER A 30 -6.32 -1.11 -18.74
N ASN A 31 -6.45 -1.63 -19.97
CA ASN A 31 -5.64 -2.77 -20.42
C ASN A 31 -4.12 -2.50 -20.34
N HIS A 32 -3.69 -1.25 -20.15
CA HIS A 32 -2.29 -0.87 -20.02
C HIS A 32 -2.03 -0.22 -18.66
N ALA A 33 -0.83 -0.43 -18.15
CA ALA A 33 -0.32 0.26 -16.98
C ALA A 33 1.10 0.74 -17.23
N ILE A 34 1.48 1.79 -16.52
CA ILE A 34 2.88 2.18 -16.37
C ILE A 34 3.37 1.74 -15.00
N TYR A 35 4.52 1.10 -14.97
CA TYR A 35 5.28 0.83 -13.77
C TYR A 35 6.28 1.96 -13.54
N LEU A 36 6.29 2.50 -12.32
CA LEU A 36 7.32 3.41 -11.83
C LEU A 36 8.16 2.69 -10.78
N ASN A 37 9.48 2.78 -10.89
CA ASN A 37 10.41 2.05 -10.03
C ASN A 37 10.84 2.83 -8.76
N GLY A 38 10.25 4.00 -8.48
CA GLY A 38 10.63 4.87 -7.36
C GLY A 38 11.81 5.82 -7.64
N SER A 39 12.53 5.66 -8.75
CA SER A 39 13.64 6.55 -9.17
C SER A 39 13.28 7.47 -10.35
N THR A 40 12.04 7.37 -10.81
CA THR A 40 11.53 8.07 -11.98
C THR A 40 10.13 8.57 -11.70
N GLY A 41 9.86 9.82 -12.10
CA GLY A 41 8.54 10.40 -12.11
C GLY A 41 8.18 10.89 -13.50
N LEU A 42 6.91 11.23 -13.69
CA LEU A 42 6.42 11.80 -14.95
C LEU A 42 5.87 13.20 -14.71
N ARG A 43 6.04 14.08 -15.68
CA ARG A 43 5.42 15.40 -15.71
C ARG A 43 4.56 15.55 -16.95
N LEU A 44 3.29 15.90 -16.78
CA LEU A 44 2.40 16.13 -17.92
C LEU A 44 2.88 17.34 -18.74
N SER A 45 2.77 17.23 -20.06
CA SER A 45 3.14 18.30 -20.98
C SER A 45 2.31 19.56 -20.76
N SER A 46 2.96 20.72 -20.84
CA SER A 46 2.33 22.01 -20.54
C SER A 46 1.10 22.32 -21.40
N PRO A 47 1.08 22.10 -22.73
CA PRO A 47 -0.06 22.49 -23.56
C PRO A 47 -1.37 21.82 -23.13
N ILE A 48 -1.30 20.55 -22.73
CA ILE A 48 -2.45 19.75 -22.31
C ILE A 48 -2.91 20.20 -20.93
N TRP A 49 -1.97 20.28 -19.98
CA TRP A 49 -2.30 20.65 -18.61
C TRP A 49 -2.90 22.05 -18.48
N GLN A 50 -2.43 23.03 -19.25
CA GLN A 50 -2.90 24.42 -19.14
C GLN A 50 -4.41 24.58 -19.42
N THR A 51 -5.00 23.70 -20.24
CA THR A 51 -6.45 23.72 -20.49
C THR A 51 -7.26 23.36 -19.24
N LEU A 52 -6.78 22.44 -18.41
CA LEU A 52 -7.44 22.04 -17.16
C LEU A 52 -7.07 22.96 -16.00
N ALA A 53 -5.82 23.40 -15.92
CA ALA A 53 -5.31 24.23 -14.83
C ALA A 53 -6.10 25.54 -14.68
N ASN A 54 -6.55 26.13 -15.79
CA ASN A 54 -7.33 27.37 -15.73
C ASN A 54 -8.71 27.16 -15.08
N ASN A 55 -9.32 25.99 -15.27
CA ASN A 55 -10.67 25.71 -14.82
C ASN A 55 -10.71 25.02 -13.44
N MET A 56 -9.70 24.20 -13.12
CA MET A 56 -9.60 23.43 -11.87
C MET A 56 -9.36 24.28 -10.60
N ARG A 57 -9.33 25.61 -10.72
CA ARG A 57 -9.08 26.54 -9.61
C ARG A 57 -10.16 26.48 -8.52
N PHE A 58 -11.40 26.21 -8.93
CA PHE A 58 -12.57 26.27 -8.07
C PHE A 58 -13.08 24.89 -7.65
N ALA A 59 -12.95 23.90 -8.53
CA ALA A 59 -13.37 22.55 -8.28
C ALA A 59 -12.57 21.58 -9.13
N PHE A 60 -12.44 20.34 -8.65
CA PHE A 60 -11.98 19.25 -9.48
C PHE A 60 -12.46 17.92 -8.96
N THR A 61 -12.51 16.93 -9.86
CA THR A 61 -12.63 15.53 -9.50
C THR A 61 -11.51 14.77 -10.18
N LEU A 62 -10.81 13.95 -9.40
CA LEU A 62 -9.74 13.09 -9.87
C LEU A 62 -10.03 11.65 -9.50
N GLU A 63 -9.77 10.73 -10.42
CA GLU A 63 -9.71 9.30 -10.19
C GLU A 63 -8.37 8.76 -10.68
N ILE A 64 -7.73 7.90 -9.90
CA ILE A 64 -6.51 7.21 -10.28
C ILE A 64 -6.55 5.75 -9.81
N TRP A 65 -6.11 4.83 -10.68
CA TRP A 65 -5.95 3.41 -10.37
C TRP A 65 -4.48 3.08 -10.20
N ILE A 66 -4.13 2.53 -9.04
CA ILE A 66 -2.74 2.18 -8.72
C ILE A 66 -2.63 0.76 -8.18
N GLN A 67 -1.45 0.17 -8.31
CA GLN A 67 -1.06 -1.02 -7.57
C GLN A 67 0.27 -0.73 -6.88
N ILE A 68 0.29 -0.83 -5.55
CA ILE A 68 1.42 -0.39 -4.74
C ILE A 68 2.40 -1.55 -4.54
N GLU A 69 3.69 -1.28 -4.74
CA GLU A 69 4.78 -2.16 -4.34
C GLU A 69 5.48 -1.68 -3.06
N GLY A 70 6.21 -2.59 -2.39
CA GLY A 70 7.05 -2.24 -1.25
C GLY A 70 8.37 -1.57 -1.67
N GLY A 71 9.08 -0.99 -0.69
CA GLY A 71 10.43 -0.43 -0.89
C GLY A 71 10.48 1.04 -1.34
N GLN A 72 9.35 1.76 -1.22
CA GLN A 72 9.29 3.22 -1.35
C GLN A 72 9.59 3.89 0.01
N PRO A 73 9.95 5.19 0.06
CA PRO A 73 10.19 5.91 1.32
C PRO A 73 8.94 6.01 2.20
N ASP A 74 9.12 6.43 3.46
CA ASP A 74 8.04 6.66 4.43
C ASP A 74 6.94 7.61 3.94
N SER A 75 7.29 8.51 3.01
CA SER A 75 6.36 9.37 2.29
C SER A 75 6.63 9.29 0.79
N ALA A 76 5.73 8.67 0.03
CA ALA A 76 5.86 8.51 -1.41
C ALA A 76 4.67 9.13 -2.16
N VAL A 77 4.94 10.11 -3.03
CA VAL A 77 3.92 10.84 -3.79
C VAL A 77 3.47 10.03 -5.00
N ILE A 78 2.18 9.73 -5.09
CA ILE A 78 1.57 9.04 -6.23
C ILE A 78 1.27 10.04 -7.36
N ILE A 79 0.62 11.14 -7.02
CA ILE A 79 0.27 12.22 -7.95
C ILE A 79 0.25 13.53 -7.19
N ALA A 80 0.74 14.59 -7.83
CA ALA A 80 0.81 15.91 -7.23
C ALA A 80 0.60 17.02 -8.25
N LEU A 81 -0.01 18.11 -7.78
CA LEU A 81 -0.05 19.38 -8.48
C LEU A 81 0.86 20.38 -7.78
N SER A 82 1.98 20.72 -8.40
CA SER A 82 3.01 21.58 -7.80
C SER A 82 3.14 22.92 -8.53
N ASP A 83 3.60 23.94 -7.80
CA ASP A 83 3.85 25.29 -8.33
C ASP A 83 5.32 25.46 -8.71
N ILE A 84 5.61 25.87 -9.95
CA ILE A 84 6.99 26.07 -10.42
C ILE A 84 7.46 27.53 -10.42
N CYS A 85 6.62 28.48 -10.01
CA CYS A 85 6.94 29.91 -10.02
C CYS A 85 7.24 30.47 -8.61
N GLY A 86 7.03 29.68 -7.55
CA GLY A 86 7.29 30.07 -6.17
C GLY A 86 8.78 30.05 -5.78
N LYS A 87 9.12 30.82 -4.74
CA LYS A 87 10.44 30.76 -4.08
C LYS A 87 10.58 29.54 -3.16
N GLU A 88 9.46 29.01 -2.68
CA GLU A 88 9.43 27.78 -1.88
C GLU A 88 9.53 26.58 -2.82
N LYS A 89 10.55 25.74 -2.60
CA LYS A 89 10.81 24.53 -3.39
C LYS A 89 9.77 23.42 -3.17
N ASP A 90 8.91 23.56 -2.16
CA ASP A 90 7.99 22.52 -1.69
C ASP A 90 6.50 22.86 -1.89
N ALA A 91 6.18 23.96 -2.59
CA ALA A 91 4.82 24.47 -2.75
C ALA A 91 3.94 23.55 -3.62
N THR A 92 3.40 22.51 -2.99
CA THR A 92 2.45 21.58 -3.59
C THR A 92 1.03 22.04 -3.28
N THR A 93 0.22 22.27 -4.31
CA THR A 93 -1.18 22.69 -4.18
C THR A 93 -2.04 21.54 -3.66
N TRP A 94 -1.86 20.34 -4.20
CA TRP A 94 -2.41 19.12 -3.63
C TRP A 94 -1.60 17.91 -4.05
N ARG A 95 -1.65 16.86 -3.25
CA ARG A 95 -1.02 15.58 -3.56
C ARG A 95 -1.75 14.42 -2.93
N ILE A 96 -1.68 13.28 -3.61
CA ILE A 96 -2.04 11.98 -3.08
C ILE A 96 -0.73 11.25 -2.81
N LEU A 97 -0.57 10.75 -1.60
CA LEU A 97 0.65 10.05 -1.20
C LEU A 97 0.34 8.82 -0.36
N ILE A 98 1.40 8.04 -0.20
CA ILE A 98 1.51 6.96 0.75
C ILE A 98 2.35 7.48 1.90
N GLU A 99 1.85 7.30 3.12
CA GLU A 99 2.56 7.68 4.34
C GLU A 99 2.53 6.57 5.39
N THR A 100 3.67 6.33 6.03
CA THR A 100 3.81 5.44 7.18
C THR A 100 3.65 6.20 8.49
N GLU A 101 3.10 5.51 9.51
CA GLU A 101 3.13 5.98 10.90
C GLU A 101 4.32 5.35 11.61
N PHE A 102 4.96 6.11 12.52
CA PHE A 102 5.95 5.62 13.47
C PHE A 102 6.95 4.61 12.86
N ASN A 103 7.80 5.05 11.93
CA ASN A 103 8.83 4.23 11.29
C ASN A 103 8.30 2.96 10.59
N GLY A 104 7.03 2.95 10.16
CA GLY A 104 6.43 1.83 9.41
C GLY A 104 5.69 0.79 10.25
N GLU A 105 5.69 0.89 11.59
CA GLU A 105 5.10 -0.13 12.49
C GLU A 105 3.58 -0.32 12.29
N HIS A 106 2.86 0.72 11.91
CA HIS A 106 1.39 0.67 11.76
C HIS A 106 0.93 0.53 10.30
N GLY A 107 1.83 0.12 9.42
CA GLY A 107 1.54 -0.05 8.00
C GLY A 107 1.38 1.28 7.27
N ALA A 108 1.55 1.21 5.95
CA ALA A 108 1.48 2.37 5.09
C ALA A 108 0.02 2.68 4.71
N ARG A 109 -0.34 3.96 4.74
CA ARG A 109 -1.71 4.44 4.53
C ARG A 109 -1.74 5.45 3.39
N LEU A 110 -2.91 5.58 2.76
CA LEU A 110 -3.14 6.57 1.72
C LEU A 110 -3.60 7.88 2.34
N ALA A 111 -3.07 8.98 1.84
CA ALA A 111 -3.39 10.32 2.30
C ALA A 111 -3.55 11.30 1.13
N VAL A 112 -4.34 12.33 1.38
CA VAL A 112 -4.53 13.48 0.51
C VAL A 112 -4.15 14.73 1.29
N LEU A 113 -3.24 15.51 0.72
CA LEU A 113 -2.79 16.79 1.24
C LEU A 113 -3.25 17.89 0.29
N LEU A 114 -3.79 18.98 0.83
CA LEU A 114 -4.33 20.11 0.08
C LEU A 114 -3.89 21.43 0.73
N THR A 115 -3.25 22.30 -0.05
CA THR A 115 -2.79 23.63 0.35
C THR A 115 -3.32 24.66 -0.64
N PRO A 116 -4.51 25.24 -0.41
CA PRO A 116 -4.99 26.37 -1.19
C PRO A 116 -4.05 27.58 -1.02
N GLU A 117 -3.88 28.40 -2.07
CA GLU A 117 -2.92 29.51 -2.09
C GLU A 117 -3.10 30.52 -0.94
N LEU A 118 -4.34 30.73 -0.50
CA LEU A 118 -4.68 31.67 0.58
C LEU A 118 -4.95 30.99 1.92
N ALA A 119 -4.80 29.67 2.00
CA ALA A 119 -5.06 28.94 3.24
C ALA A 119 -3.95 29.19 4.27
N PRO A 120 -4.30 29.35 5.56
CA PRO A 120 -3.33 29.55 6.62
C PRO A 120 -2.58 28.26 7.00
N GLU A 121 -3.10 27.10 6.62
CA GLU A 121 -2.57 25.78 6.98
C GLU A 121 -2.81 24.75 5.87
N LEU A 122 -2.08 23.63 5.95
CA LEU A 122 -2.25 22.44 5.11
C LEU A 122 -3.42 21.59 5.61
N TYR A 123 -4.28 21.16 4.71
CA TYR A 123 -5.34 20.19 5.01
C TYR A 123 -4.88 18.77 4.70
N HIS A 124 -5.16 17.84 5.62
CA HIS A 124 -4.75 16.45 5.53
C HIS A 124 -5.95 15.54 5.77
N LEU A 125 -6.29 14.71 4.78
CA LEU A 125 -7.21 13.58 4.92
C LEU A 125 -6.46 12.27 4.75
N ARG A 126 -6.63 11.35 5.70
CA ARG A 126 -5.96 10.07 5.70
C ARG A 126 -6.96 8.93 5.79
N ASN A 127 -6.71 7.85 5.04
CA ASN A 127 -7.43 6.60 5.22
C ASN A 127 -6.95 5.89 6.49
N GLU A 128 -7.85 5.45 7.35
CA GLU A 128 -7.51 4.75 8.59
C GLU A 128 -6.88 3.37 8.33
N LYS A 129 -7.31 2.67 7.26
CA LYS A 129 -6.88 1.31 6.96
C LYS A 129 -5.58 1.31 6.15
N ALA A 130 -4.60 0.51 6.60
CA ALA A 130 -3.38 0.25 5.83
C ALA A 130 -3.72 -0.40 4.48
N HIS A 131 -2.99 -0.02 3.43
CA HIS A 131 -3.16 -0.63 2.12
C HIS A 131 -2.51 -2.01 2.05
N ARG A 132 -3.00 -2.85 1.14
CA ARG A 132 -2.36 -4.12 0.81
C ARG A 132 -1.47 -3.94 -0.42
N LEU A 133 -0.34 -4.64 -0.42
CA LEU A 133 0.60 -4.64 -1.53
C LEU A 133 0.08 -5.55 -2.66
N GLY A 134 0.36 -5.20 -3.91
CA GLY A 134 0.02 -6.02 -5.08
C GLY A 134 -1.47 -6.08 -5.46
N GLU A 135 -2.35 -5.37 -4.75
CA GLU A 135 -3.77 -5.21 -5.12
C GLU A 135 -3.98 -3.91 -5.91
N TRP A 136 -4.87 -3.95 -6.90
CA TRP A 136 -5.34 -2.73 -7.58
C TRP A 136 -6.25 -1.93 -6.65
N ILE A 137 -5.94 -0.65 -6.50
CA ILE A 137 -6.64 0.29 -5.64
C ILE A 137 -7.10 1.45 -6.51
N GLN A 138 -8.39 1.72 -6.47
CA GLN A 138 -8.97 2.93 -7.01
C GLN A 138 -8.97 4.02 -5.95
N ILE A 139 -8.46 5.19 -6.30
CA ILE A 139 -8.51 6.38 -5.47
C ILE A 139 -9.29 7.45 -6.21
N ALA A 140 -10.22 8.12 -5.52
CA ALA A 140 -10.85 9.33 -6.05
C ALA A 140 -10.81 10.48 -5.03
N VAL A 141 -10.52 11.68 -5.52
CA VAL A 141 -10.48 12.92 -4.74
C VAL A 141 -11.41 13.92 -5.41
N VAL A 142 -12.32 14.48 -4.62
CA VAL A 142 -13.29 15.49 -5.08
C VAL A 142 -13.10 16.74 -4.26
N PHE A 143 -12.98 17.87 -4.91
CA PHE A 143 -12.80 19.16 -4.28
C PHE A 143 -13.71 20.21 -4.92
N ASP A 144 -14.29 21.07 -4.08
CA ASP A 144 -14.81 22.38 -4.45
C ASP A 144 -14.42 23.42 -3.39
N SER A 145 -14.87 24.67 -3.55
CA SER A 145 -14.59 25.75 -2.59
C SER A 145 -15.09 25.50 -1.16
N HIS A 146 -15.91 24.48 -0.91
CA HIS A 146 -16.59 24.21 0.36
C HIS A 146 -16.24 22.85 0.98
N GLN A 147 -15.75 21.88 0.20
CA GLN A 147 -15.49 20.53 0.68
C GLN A 147 -14.39 19.81 -0.10
N LEU A 148 -13.68 18.95 0.63
CA LEU A 148 -12.73 17.97 0.12
C LEU A 148 -13.20 16.58 0.53
N LEU A 149 -13.35 15.69 -0.44
CA LEU A 149 -13.79 14.30 -0.25
C LEU A 149 -12.71 13.36 -0.77
N PHE A 150 -12.45 12.31 0.00
CA PHE A 150 -11.46 11.28 -0.32
C PHE A 150 -12.13 9.91 -0.33
N TYR A 151 -12.00 9.20 -1.44
CA TYR A 151 -12.57 7.88 -1.68
C TYR A 151 -11.49 6.86 -2.03
N VAL A 152 -11.66 5.64 -1.52
CA VAL A 152 -10.82 4.48 -1.84
C VAL A 152 -11.76 3.31 -2.17
N ASN A 153 -11.61 2.71 -3.35
CA ASN A 153 -12.45 1.63 -3.87
C ASN A 153 -13.95 1.94 -3.75
N GLY A 154 -14.33 3.17 -4.10
CA GLY A 154 -15.69 3.70 -3.97
C GLY A 154 -16.18 3.99 -2.55
N ALA A 155 -15.47 3.60 -1.49
CA ALA A 155 -15.83 3.98 -0.13
C ALA A 155 -15.30 5.38 0.20
N ARG A 156 -16.14 6.25 0.79
CA ARG A 156 -15.67 7.56 1.29
C ARG A 156 -14.89 7.35 2.59
N VAL A 157 -13.57 7.55 2.54
CA VAL A 157 -12.66 7.37 3.68
C VAL A 157 -12.32 8.69 4.37
N GLY A 158 -12.59 9.83 3.73
CA GLY A 158 -12.36 11.15 4.31
C GLY A 158 -13.33 12.20 3.78
N LYS A 159 -13.69 13.15 4.65
CA LYS A 159 -14.49 14.33 4.30
C LYS A 159 -14.04 15.50 5.16
N LEU A 160 -13.76 16.62 4.51
CA LEU A 160 -13.53 17.91 5.16
C LEU A 160 -14.50 18.93 4.55
N VAL A 161 -15.22 19.67 5.40
CA VAL A 161 -16.13 20.75 4.97
C VAL A 161 -15.63 22.05 5.57
N ARG A 162 -15.28 23.02 4.71
CA ARG A 162 -14.72 24.31 5.09
C ARG A 162 -14.75 25.24 3.88
N GLU A 163 -14.82 26.55 4.10
CA GLU A 163 -14.55 27.54 3.07
C GLU A 163 -13.06 27.55 2.72
N PHE A 164 -12.68 26.81 1.67
CA PHE A 164 -11.30 26.77 1.14
C PHE A 164 -11.01 27.94 0.22
N GLY A 165 -12.05 28.52 -0.39
CA GLY A 165 -11.90 29.49 -1.46
C GLY A 165 -11.33 28.85 -2.73
N VAL A 166 -10.47 29.59 -3.45
CA VAL A 166 -9.82 29.09 -4.66
C VAL A 166 -8.51 28.39 -4.33
N LEU A 167 -8.19 27.31 -5.06
CA LEU A 167 -6.91 26.61 -4.89
C LEU A 167 -5.73 27.49 -5.26
N TYR A 168 -5.90 28.31 -6.30
CA TYR A 168 -4.88 29.24 -6.79
C TYR A 168 -5.51 30.31 -7.67
N SER A 169 -4.81 31.43 -7.79
CA SER A 169 -5.14 32.56 -8.66
C SER A 169 -4.95 32.24 -10.15
N GLU A 170 -5.53 33.06 -11.01
CA GLU A 170 -5.45 32.90 -12.47
C GLU A 170 -4.02 33.01 -12.96
N ILE A 171 -3.27 33.96 -12.40
CA ILE A 171 -1.87 34.19 -12.72
C ILE A 171 -1.05 32.93 -12.37
N ARG A 172 -1.40 32.23 -11.30
CA ARG A 172 -0.73 31.02 -10.84
C ARG A 172 -1.09 29.76 -11.62
N SER A 173 -2.17 29.73 -12.42
CA SER A 173 -2.53 28.55 -13.21
C SER A 173 -1.42 28.17 -14.21
N ALA A 174 -0.78 29.19 -14.81
CA ALA A 174 0.37 29.04 -15.72
C ALA A 174 1.56 28.32 -15.07
N CYS A 175 1.66 28.40 -13.74
CA CYS A 175 2.72 27.83 -12.91
C CYS A 175 2.41 26.44 -12.38
N LYS A 176 1.18 25.93 -12.55
CA LYS A 176 0.82 24.62 -12.06
C LYS A 176 1.36 23.53 -13.00
N ARG A 177 1.92 22.47 -12.43
CA ARG A 177 2.43 21.31 -13.17
C ARG A 177 1.97 20.03 -12.46
N LEU A 178 1.37 19.13 -13.24
CA LEU A 178 0.93 17.83 -12.78
C LEU A 178 2.07 16.82 -12.88
N TYR A 179 2.33 16.11 -11.78
CA TYR A 179 3.36 15.10 -11.66
C TYR A 179 2.77 13.75 -11.24
N LEU A 180 3.34 12.66 -11.76
CA LEU A 180 3.10 11.29 -11.32
C LEU A 180 4.37 10.71 -10.72
N GLY A 181 4.20 9.97 -9.63
CA GLY A 181 5.25 9.31 -8.88
C GLY A 181 6.25 10.23 -8.17
N THR A 182 6.03 11.54 -8.22
CA THR A 182 6.86 12.57 -7.57
C THR A 182 6.03 13.84 -7.41
N ASP A 183 6.49 14.78 -6.59
CA ASP A 183 5.99 16.16 -6.51
C ASP A 183 6.78 17.14 -7.38
N GLY A 184 7.76 16.64 -8.14
CA GLY A 184 8.62 17.46 -9.00
C GLY A 184 9.73 18.17 -8.24
N ASN A 185 9.79 18.04 -6.91
CA ASN A 185 10.91 18.54 -6.13
C ASN A 185 12.13 17.66 -6.39
N ARG A 186 13.25 18.29 -6.75
CA ARG A 186 14.50 17.58 -6.99
C ARG A 186 15.37 17.69 -5.76
N SER A 187 15.79 16.54 -5.24
CA SER A 187 16.84 16.51 -4.24
C SER A 187 18.11 17.18 -4.80
N SER A 188 19.02 17.61 -3.92
CA SER A 188 20.26 18.32 -4.27
C SER A 188 21.20 17.56 -5.21
N ARG A 189 20.89 16.31 -5.56
CA ARG A 189 21.63 15.43 -6.48
C ARG A 189 20.89 15.13 -7.79
N ASP A 190 19.81 15.84 -8.12
CA ASP A 190 18.93 15.57 -9.29
C ASP A 190 18.24 14.18 -9.28
N GLU A 191 18.30 13.47 -8.15
CA GLU A 191 17.65 12.16 -7.98
C GLU A 191 16.18 12.32 -7.57
N VAL A 192 15.30 11.61 -8.27
CA VAL A 192 13.89 11.44 -7.91
C VAL A 192 13.80 10.27 -6.95
N VAL A 193 13.12 10.46 -5.82
CA VAL A 193 12.74 9.39 -4.89
C VAL A 193 11.22 9.48 -4.75
N GLY A 194 10.53 8.42 -5.14
CA GLY A 194 9.11 8.51 -5.46
C GLY A 194 8.33 7.22 -5.30
N PHE A 195 7.11 7.24 -5.84
CA PHE A 195 6.21 6.08 -5.84
C PHE A 195 6.81 4.90 -6.59
N ARG A 196 6.61 3.70 -6.02
CA ARG A 196 6.93 2.45 -6.68
C ARG A 196 5.67 1.60 -6.85
N GLY A 197 5.38 1.24 -8.09
CA GLY A 197 4.21 0.44 -8.43
C GLY A 197 3.61 0.80 -9.79
N TYR A 198 2.43 0.28 -10.04
CA TYR A 198 1.71 0.45 -11.31
C TYR A 198 0.68 1.57 -11.22
N ILE A 199 0.49 2.29 -12.32
CA ILE A 199 -0.62 3.22 -12.53
C ILE A 199 -1.34 2.80 -13.81
N GLY A 200 -2.61 2.43 -13.69
CA GLY A 200 -3.38 1.81 -14.77
C GLY A 200 -4.38 2.75 -15.44
N LYS A 201 -4.80 3.81 -14.75
CA LYS A 201 -5.79 4.78 -15.26
C LYS A 201 -5.73 6.07 -14.47
N LEU A 202 -5.90 7.20 -15.15
CA LEU A 202 -6.05 8.52 -14.54
C LEU A 202 -7.17 9.30 -15.25
N ARG A 203 -8.16 9.78 -14.50
CA ARG A 203 -9.20 10.71 -14.99
C ARG A 203 -9.21 11.96 -14.13
N ILE A 204 -9.29 13.13 -14.77
CA ILE A 204 -9.40 14.42 -14.08
C ILE A 204 -10.45 15.26 -14.79
N THR A 205 -11.34 15.90 -14.03
CA THR A 205 -12.27 16.92 -14.55
C THR A 205 -12.23 18.16 -13.68
N ASP A 206 -12.58 19.31 -14.26
CA ASP A 206 -12.61 20.63 -13.64
C ASP A 206 -13.90 20.94 -12.88
N ARG A 207 -14.66 19.91 -12.52
CA ARG A 207 -15.90 20.04 -11.76
C ARG A 207 -15.95 19.12 -10.56
N PHE A 208 -16.80 19.50 -9.62
CA PHE A 208 -17.21 18.64 -8.52
C PHE A 208 -18.17 17.56 -9.06
N MET A 209 -17.89 16.29 -8.72
CA MET A 209 -18.79 15.17 -8.96
C MET A 209 -19.30 14.63 -7.64
N ASP A 210 -20.61 14.45 -7.53
CA ASP A 210 -21.16 13.80 -6.35
C ASP A 210 -20.84 12.29 -6.34
N HIS A 211 -21.11 11.64 -5.19
CA HIS A 211 -20.80 10.24 -5.05
C HIS A 211 -21.58 9.34 -6.03
N SER A 212 -22.81 9.72 -6.38
CA SER A 212 -23.63 8.95 -7.33
C SER A 212 -23.11 9.06 -8.76
N GLU A 213 -22.65 10.23 -9.16
CA GLU A 213 -22.03 10.48 -10.46
C GLU A 213 -20.70 9.72 -10.59
N LEU A 214 -19.89 9.73 -9.53
CA LEU A 214 -18.68 8.91 -9.43
C LEU A 214 -19.01 7.43 -9.63
N ILE A 215 -19.87 6.87 -8.79
CA ILE A 215 -20.27 5.45 -8.84
C ILE A 215 -20.85 5.04 -10.20
N ARG A 216 -21.59 5.92 -10.86
CA ARG A 216 -22.18 5.66 -12.18
C ARG A 216 -21.22 5.94 -13.33
N GLU A 217 -19.99 6.35 -13.03
CA GLU A 217 -18.95 6.72 -13.99
C GLU A 217 -19.42 7.79 -14.99
N GLN A 218 -20.22 8.75 -14.50
CA GLN A 218 -20.83 9.81 -15.32
C GLN A 218 -19.88 11.00 -15.49
N TRP A 219 -18.73 10.75 -16.12
CA TRP A 219 -17.75 11.78 -16.46
C TRP A 219 -18.29 12.66 -17.60
N GLN A 220 -18.38 13.97 -17.37
CA GLN A 220 -18.90 14.96 -18.32
C GLN A 220 -18.13 16.27 -18.21
N GLY A 221 -18.16 17.07 -19.27
CA GLY A 221 -17.47 18.37 -19.33
C GLY A 221 -16.05 18.25 -19.86
N ASN A 222 -15.14 19.06 -19.32
CA ASN A 222 -13.74 19.01 -19.66
C ASN A 222 -13.06 17.90 -18.85
N VAL A 223 -12.82 16.76 -19.50
CA VAL A 223 -12.26 15.57 -18.88
C VAL A 223 -10.94 15.24 -19.55
N PHE A 224 -9.88 15.13 -18.75
CA PHE A 224 -8.63 14.51 -19.13
C PHE A 224 -8.65 13.05 -18.72
N GLU A 225 -8.35 12.16 -19.65
CA GLU A 225 -8.27 10.73 -19.40
C GLU A 225 -6.97 10.19 -19.98
N GLU A 226 -6.29 9.40 -19.16
CA GLU A 226 -5.04 8.72 -19.50
C GLU A 226 -5.19 7.23 -19.19
N ASN A 227 -4.97 6.41 -20.21
CA ASN A 227 -5.02 4.96 -20.16
C ASN A 227 -3.62 4.33 -20.29
N PHE A 228 -2.57 5.16 -20.41
CA PHE A 228 -1.18 4.75 -20.46
C PHE A 228 -0.82 3.73 -21.56
N ALA A 229 -1.66 3.59 -22.58
CA ALA A 229 -1.29 2.89 -23.82
C ALA A 229 -0.07 3.58 -24.45
N ASP A 230 -0.03 4.91 -24.33
CA ASP A 230 1.11 5.72 -24.70
C ASP A 230 1.39 6.85 -23.71
N ILE A 231 2.67 7.23 -23.58
CA ILE A 231 3.14 8.24 -22.63
C ILE A 231 3.78 9.45 -23.32
N HIS A 232 3.57 9.66 -24.63
CA HIS A 232 4.13 10.82 -25.35
C HIS A 232 3.72 12.18 -24.76
N GLN A 233 2.60 12.24 -24.05
CA GLN A 233 2.14 13.45 -23.35
C GLN A 233 2.89 13.72 -22.04
N TRP A 234 3.71 12.77 -21.59
CA TRP A 234 4.45 12.81 -20.34
C TRP A 234 5.95 12.96 -20.59
N LYS A 235 6.58 13.84 -19.81
CA LYS A 235 8.03 13.97 -19.76
C LYS A 235 8.58 13.19 -18.57
N CYS A 236 9.49 12.25 -18.81
CA CYS A 236 10.21 11.55 -17.76
C CYS A 236 11.11 12.51 -16.95
N LEU A 237 11.14 12.29 -15.64
CA LEU A 237 12.00 12.97 -14.68
C LEU A 237 12.80 11.91 -13.94
N GLY A 238 14.13 12.04 -13.91
CA GLY A 238 15.02 11.03 -13.34
C GLY A 238 15.57 10.10 -14.42
N SER A 239 15.79 8.82 -14.10
CA SER A 239 16.34 7.86 -15.07
C SER A 239 15.26 7.38 -16.04
N ASP A 240 15.50 7.49 -17.35
CA ASP A 240 14.56 6.98 -18.38
C ASP A 240 14.35 5.45 -18.31
N LEU A 241 15.24 4.73 -17.62
CA LEU A 241 15.16 3.27 -17.43
C LEU A 241 14.13 2.83 -16.37
N GLY A 242 13.56 3.77 -15.61
CA GLY A 242 12.68 3.47 -14.49
C GLY A 242 11.19 3.40 -14.80
N VAL A 243 10.79 3.66 -16.05
CA VAL A 243 9.40 3.51 -16.52
C VAL A 243 9.29 2.25 -17.37
N ARG A 244 8.35 1.36 -17.05
CA ARG A 244 8.02 0.21 -17.91
C ARG A 244 6.54 0.25 -18.25
N LYS A 245 6.19 0.00 -19.51
CA LYS A 245 4.81 -0.20 -19.93
C LYS A 245 4.48 -1.69 -19.79
N GLU A 246 3.32 -2.00 -19.24
CA GLU A 246 2.86 -3.37 -19.05
C GLU A 246 1.40 -3.50 -19.50
N GLU A 247 1.09 -4.62 -20.14
CA GLU A 247 -0.29 -4.99 -20.48
C GLU A 247 -0.86 -5.79 -19.31
N ILE A 248 -1.97 -5.33 -18.75
CA ILE A 248 -2.58 -5.99 -17.59
C ILE A 248 -3.22 -7.31 -18.06
N SER A 249 -2.60 -8.44 -17.70
CA SER A 249 -3.19 -9.75 -17.93
C SER A 249 -4.47 -9.89 -17.10
N ARG A 250 -5.64 -9.98 -17.77
CA ARG A 250 -6.99 -10.09 -17.15
C ARG A 250 -7.22 -11.37 -16.31
N LYS A 251 -6.19 -12.04 -15.82
CA LYS A 251 -6.31 -13.37 -15.22
C LYS A 251 -6.65 -13.40 -13.74
N ASP A 252 -6.53 -12.29 -13.02
CA ASP A 252 -6.77 -12.28 -11.58
C ASP A 252 -7.97 -11.41 -11.22
N VAL A 253 -9.16 -11.91 -11.55
CA VAL A 253 -10.39 -11.48 -10.86
C VAL A 253 -10.28 -11.99 -9.42
N PRO A 254 -10.14 -11.11 -8.41
CA PRO A 254 -10.16 -11.56 -7.03
C PRO A 254 -11.55 -12.15 -6.77
N ARG A 255 -11.61 -13.38 -6.27
CA ARG A 255 -12.88 -13.92 -5.75
C ARG A 255 -13.24 -13.07 -4.53
N ASN A 256 -14.40 -12.40 -4.61
CA ASN A 256 -14.98 -11.66 -3.49
C ASN A 256 -14.99 -12.53 -2.23
N ILE A 257 -14.17 -12.18 -1.25
CA ILE A 257 -14.30 -12.63 0.14
C ILE A 257 -14.92 -11.45 0.88
N GLU A 258 -16.18 -11.59 1.28
CA GLU A 258 -16.87 -10.56 2.08
C GLU A 258 -16.34 -10.59 3.52
N ILE A 259 -15.79 -9.46 3.98
CA ILE A 259 -15.46 -9.20 5.38
C ILE A 259 -16.61 -8.38 5.98
N PRO A 260 -17.25 -8.82 7.07
CA PRO A 260 -18.36 -8.08 7.68
C PRO A 260 -17.91 -6.79 8.37
N HIS A 261 -18.78 -5.79 8.40
CA HIS A 261 -18.57 -4.53 9.15
C HIS A 261 -18.54 -4.80 10.67
N CYS A 262 -17.60 -4.16 11.37
CA CYS A 262 -17.55 -4.17 12.84
C CYS A 262 -18.83 -3.56 13.43
N GLY A 263 -19.43 -4.24 14.41
CA GLY A 263 -20.62 -3.79 15.15
C GLY A 263 -21.92 -4.48 14.76
N ARG A 264 -21.91 -5.45 13.83
CA ARG A 264 -23.13 -6.11 13.32
C ARG A 264 -23.20 -7.61 13.54
N THR A 265 -22.10 -8.25 13.91
CA THR A 265 -22.15 -9.63 14.38
C THR A 265 -22.46 -9.62 15.88
N ILE A 266 -23.06 -10.70 16.38
CA ILE A 266 -23.24 -10.85 17.83
C ILE A 266 -21.89 -10.76 18.57
N CYS A 267 -20.78 -11.08 17.88
CA CYS A 267 -19.40 -11.00 18.36
C CYS A 267 -18.88 -9.56 18.53
N ASP A 268 -19.53 -8.55 17.94
CA ASP A 268 -19.13 -7.15 18.07
C ASP A 268 -19.86 -6.41 19.21
N ASN A 269 -20.82 -7.08 19.86
CA ASN A 269 -21.44 -6.55 21.07
C ASN A 269 -20.40 -6.64 22.20
N PRO A 270 -20.02 -5.53 22.87
CA PRO A 270 -18.97 -5.54 23.89
C PRO A 270 -19.28 -6.47 25.07
N VAL A 271 -20.57 -6.70 25.36
CA VAL A 271 -21.02 -7.67 26.38
C VAL A 271 -20.84 -9.11 25.90
N VAL A 272 -21.11 -9.39 24.62
CA VAL A 272 -20.92 -10.73 24.03
C VAL A 272 -19.44 -11.04 23.82
N ALA A 273 -18.65 -10.08 23.33
CA ALA A 273 -17.20 -10.19 23.23
C ALA A 273 -16.57 -10.41 24.61
N SER A 274 -16.97 -9.62 25.61
CA SER A 274 -16.55 -9.82 27.00
C SER A 274 -16.99 -11.19 27.52
N ASN A 275 -18.25 -11.60 27.34
CA ASN A 275 -18.71 -12.91 27.79
C ASN A 275 -17.98 -14.06 27.07
N TYR A 276 -17.71 -13.95 25.77
CA TYR A 276 -16.90 -14.92 25.04
C TYR A 276 -15.49 -15.01 25.62
N LEU A 277 -14.85 -13.88 25.94
CA LEU A 277 -13.52 -13.88 26.59
C LEU A 277 -13.53 -14.49 28.00
N HIS A 278 -14.62 -14.33 28.77
CA HIS A 278 -14.73 -14.84 30.13
C HIS A 278 -15.24 -16.30 30.21
N HIS A 279 -15.84 -16.84 29.14
CA HIS A 279 -16.41 -18.19 29.10
C HIS A 279 -15.63 -19.08 28.11
N TRP A 280 -14.48 -19.60 28.57
CA TRP A 280 -13.56 -20.43 27.77
C TRP A 280 -14.23 -21.65 27.14
N ASN A 281 -15.29 -22.17 27.77
CA ASN A 281 -16.07 -23.32 27.31
C ASN A 281 -16.91 -23.04 26.04
N LEU A 282 -17.06 -21.78 25.63
CA LEU A 282 -17.74 -21.38 24.39
C LEU A 282 -16.79 -21.23 23.20
N HIS A 283 -15.48 -21.36 23.42
CA HIS A 283 -14.49 -21.25 22.35
C HIS A 283 -14.53 -22.51 21.51
N ALA A 284 -14.94 -22.39 20.25
CA ALA A 284 -14.83 -23.47 19.29
C ALA A 284 -13.36 -23.86 19.12
N ASN A 285 -13.10 -25.14 18.89
CA ASN A 285 -11.76 -25.62 18.57
C ASN A 285 -11.22 -24.85 17.35
N LYS A 286 -10.10 -24.16 17.51
CA LYS A 286 -9.46 -23.40 16.43
C LYS A 286 -8.35 -24.26 15.85
N LYS A 287 -8.38 -24.49 14.54
CA LYS A 287 -7.28 -25.16 13.81
C LYS A 287 -6.52 -24.12 12.99
N LEU A 288 -5.32 -23.78 13.44
CA LEU A 288 -4.43 -22.82 12.78
C LEU A 288 -3.46 -23.55 11.85
N LYS A 289 -3.24 -23.04 10.64
CA LYS A 289 -2.25 -23.61 9.71
C LYS A 289 -0.98 -22.78 9.74
N TYR A 290 0.18 -23.43 9.84
CA TYR A 290 1.46 -22.75 9.71
C TYR A 290 2.38 -23.50 8.76
N ARG A 291 3.21 -22.74 8.05
CA ARG A 291 4.10 -23.24 7.02
C ARG A 291 5.55 -23.16 7.46
N VAL A 292 6.30 -24.23 7.21
CA VAL A 292 7.75 -24.24 7.39
C VAL A 292 8.39 -24.47 6.03
N VAL A 293 9.18 -23.49 5.58
CA VAL A 293 9.91 -23.57 4.32
C VAL A 293 11.30 -24.12 4.60
N VAL A 294 11.53 -25.35 4.17
CA VAL A 294 12.84 -26.02 4.23
C VAL A 294 13.52 -25.77 2.89
N VAL A 295 14.66 -25.10 2.92
CA VAL A 295 15.47 -24.87 1.73
C VAL A 295 16.68 -25.80 1.80
N SER A 296 16.97 -26.51 0.74
CA SER A 296 18.12 -27.41 0.58
C SER A 296 18.87 -27.08 -0.69
N ASP A 297 20.03 -27.69 -0.87
CA ASP A 297 20.74 -27.65 -2.15
C ASP A 297 19.89 -28.31 -3.25
N ASP A 298 20.26 -28.10 -4.51
CA ASP A 298 19.53 -28.61 -5.69
C ASP A 298 19.45 -30.14 -5.69
N ASP A 299 20.40 -30.81 -5.03
CA ASP A 299 20.43 -32.27 -4.85
C ASP A 299 19.64 -32.75 -3.62
N GLY A 300 19.00 -31.83 -2.89
CA GLY A 300 18.25 -32.11 -1.67
C GLY A 300 19.11 -32.22 -0.41
N SER A 301 20.43 -32.05 -0.50
CA SER A 301 21.34 -32.11 0.63
C SER A 301 21.41 -30.79 1.42
N ASN A 302 22.05 -30.82 2.58
CA ASN A 302 22.32 -29.62 3.41
C ASN A 302 21.11 -28.74 3.73
N ALA A 303 19.93 -29.31 4.00
CA ALA A 303 18.75 -28.55 4.40
C ALA A 303 19.05 -27.54 5.54
N ASN A 304 18.49 -26.33 5.42
CA ASN A 304 18.67 -25.25 6.40
C ASN A 304 18.14 -25.61 7.80
N ILE A 305 17.16 -26.52 7.87
CA ILE A 305 16.60 -27.04 9.10
C ILE A 305 16.26 -28.52 8.92
N ARG A 306 16.48 -29.30 9.98
CA ARG A 306 16.15 -30.73 9.96
C ARG A 306 14.67 -30.96 10.31
N THR A 307 14.04 -31.88 9.60
CA THR A 307 12.63 -32.23 9.76
C THR A 307 12.28 -32.73 11.16
N ASP A 308 13.18 -33.45 11.83
CA ASP A 308 12.95 -33.95 13.19
C ASP A 308 12.84 -32.81 14.22
N PHE A 309 13.59 -31.73 14.03
CA PHE A 309 13.50 -30.55 14.87
C PHE A 309 12.18 -29.79 14.65
N ILE A 310 11.75 -29.67 13.39
CA ILE A 310 10.45 -29.07 13.03
C ILE A 310 9.30 -29.84 13.69
N MET A 311 9.33 -31.17 13.62
CA MET A 311 8.29 -32.01 14.21
C MET A 311 8.28 -31.95 15.73
N ARG A 312 9.44 -31.86 16.39
CA ARG A 312 9.49 -31.65 17.84
C ARG A 312 8.85 -30.32 18.24
N GLN A 313 9.18 -29.24 17.52
CA GLN A 313 8.54 -27.95 17.76
C GLN A 313 7.03 -28.00 17.50
N HIS A 314 6.60 -28.71 16.45
CA HIS A 314 5.18 -28.89 16.16
C HIS A 314 4.43 -29.54 17.33
N VAL A 315 5.00 -30.61 17.91
CA VAL A 315 4.43 -31.28 19.07
C VAL A 315 4.38 -30.37 20.30
N GLU A 316 5.45 -29.61 20.56
CA GLU A 316 5.46 -28.67 21.68
C GLU A 316 4.46 -27.52 21.47
N LEU A 317 4.26 -27.07 20.23
CA LEU A 317 3.26 -26.08 19.86
C LEU A 317 1.83 -26.62 20.08
N LEU A 318 1.55 -27.88 19.71
CA LEU A 318 0.27 -28.52 20.00
C LEU A 318 0.01 -28.60 21.51
N LYS A 319 1.00 -29.02 22.31
CA LYS A 319 0.88 -29.12 23.77
C LYS A 319 0.68 -27.76 24.43
N ALA A 320 1.45 -26.76 24.02
CA ALA A 320 1.39 -25.42 24.63
C ALA A 320 0.00 -24.76 24.47
N PHE A 321 -0.70 -25.10 23.39
CA PHE A 321 -1.98 -24.49 23.02
C PHE A 321 -3.20 -25.40 23.23
N GLU A 322 -2.99 -26.65 23.64
CA GLU A 322 -4.04 -27.65 23.90
C GLU A 322 -5.07 -27.14 24.91
N SER A 323 -4.63 -26.50 25.99
CA SER A 323 -5.50 -25.98 27.05
C SER A 323 -6.41 -24.83 26.59
N TYR A 324 -6.13 -24.24 25.43
CA TYR A 324 -6.91 -23.15 24.84
C TYR A 324 -7.82 -23.60 23.69
N ASN A 325 -7.98 -24.91 23.49
CA ASN A 325 -8.72 -25.47 22.35
C ASN A 325 -8.16 -25.00 21.00
N ILE A 326 -6.85 -24.73 20.93
CA ILE A 326 -6.15 -24.33 19.71
C ILE A 326 -5.25 -25.49 19.27
N THR A 327 -5.47 -25.99 18.07
CA THR A 327 -4.64 -26.98 17.40
C THR A 327 -3.95 -26.37 16.18
N TRP A 328 -2.83 -26.96 15.79
CA TRP A 328 -1.99 -26.47 14.70
C TRP A 328 -1.89 -27.50 13.58
N ASP A 329 -1.78 -27.03 12.34
CA ASP A 329 -1.62 -27.82 11.12
C ASP A 329 -0.31 -27.40 10.46
N LEU A 330 0.67 -28.31 10.46
CA LEU A 330 1.98 -28.05 9.87
C LEU A 330 1.93 -28.37 8.37
N GLU A 331 2.28 -27.40 7.54
CA GLU A 331 2.58 -27.59 6.12
C GLU A 331 4.07 -27.37 5.87
N MET A 332 4.77 -28.40 5.42
CA MET A 332 6.18 -28.30 5.07
C MET A 332 6.33 -28.05 3.57
N ILE A 333 7.03 -26.98 3.22
CA ILE A 333 7.37 -26.64 1.83
C ILE A 333 8.86 -26.88 1.66
N ASN A 334 9.23 -27.86 0.84
CA ASN A 334 10.63 -28.14 0.53
C ASN A 334 11.01 -27.44 -0.78
N ILE A 335 12.05 -26.60 -0.74
CA ILE A 335 12.61 -25.90 -1.89
C ILE A 335 14.04 -26.40 -2.10
N GLN A 336 14.28 -27.11 -3.20
CA GLN A 336 15.60 -27.55 -3.62
C GLN A 336 16.18 -26.47 -4.53
N ASN A 337 16.98 -25.58 -3.95
CA ASN A 337 17.59 -24.48 -4.68
C ASN A 337 18.88 -24.05 -3.99
N THR A 338 20.03 -24.49 -4.51
CA THR A 338 21.36 -24.18 -3.95
C THR A 338 21.57 -22.66 -3.85
N SER A 339 21.16 -21.91 -4.88
CA SER A 339 21.30 -20.44 -4.89
C SER A 339 20.51 -19.79 -3.74
N LEU A 340 19.27 -20.22 -3.51
CA LEU A 340 18.44 -19.74 -2.41
C LEU A 340 18.97 -20.21 -1.05
N ARG A 341 19.48 -21.45 -0.97
CA ARG A 341 20.02 -22.05 0.24
C ARG A 341 21.23 -21.28 0.79
N HIS A 342 22.03 -20.69 -0.09
CA HIS A 342 23.18 -19.86 0.27
C HIS A 342 22.83 -18.38 0.53
N LYS A 343 21.55 -17.98 0.40
CA LYS A 343 21.11 -16.62 0.78
C LYS A 343 20.89 -16.52 2.28
N THR A 344 21.46 -15.49 2.89
CA THR A 344 21.31 -15.20 4.32
C THR A 344 20.23 -14.15 4.53
N ILE A 345 19.28 -14.42 5.44
CA ILE A 345 18.31 -13.42 5.91
C ILE A 345 18.99 -12.58 7.00
N VAL A 346 19.01 -11.26 6.83
CA VAL A 346 19.70 -10.34 7.74
C VAL A 346 18.68 -9.52 8.52
N PHE A 347 18.89 -9.39 9.83
CA PHE A 347 18.03 -8.63 10.75
C PHE A 347 18.71 -7.35 11.21
N GLY A 348 17.94 -6.34 11.60
CA GLY A 348 18.47 -5.10 12.18
C GLY A 348 18.60 -3.93 11.22
N CYS A 349 18.20 -4.09 9.96
CA CYS A 349 18.10 -3.00 9.00
C CYS A 349 16.63 -2.73 8.64
N GLN A 350 16.22 -1.47 8.60
CA GLN A 350 14.91 -1.10 8.06
C GLN A 350 14.87 -1.45 6.56
N SER A 351 13.77 -2.05 6.10
CA SER A 351 13.65 -2.46 4.69
C SER A 351 13.79 -1.30 3.69
N SER A 352 13.48 -0.07 4.12
CA SER A 352 13.64 1.17 3.34
C SER A 352 15.10 1.62 3.19
N ALA A 353 16.01 1.07 4.00
CA ALA A 353 17.43 1.39 4.00
C ALA A 353 18.29 0.39 3.19
N ILE A 354 17.74 -0.75 2.80
CA ILE A 354 18.47 -1.77 2.00
C ILE A 354 18.45 -1.39 0.52
N GLY A 355 19.63 -1.33 -0.12
CA GLY A 355 19.75 -1.08 -1.57
C GLY A 355 19.27 0.31 -2.02
N ASN A 356 19.17 1.26 -1.09
CA ASN A 356 18.73 2.64 -1.34
C ASN A 356 19.87 3.55 -1.86
N LYS A 357 21.08 2.99 -2.10
CA LYS A 357 22.32 3.68 -2.50
C LYS A 357 22.82 4.75 -1.53
N ARG A 358 22.38 4.72 -0.27
CA ARG A 358 22.84 5.60 0.81
C ARG A 358 23.57 4.79 1.84
N CYS A 359 24.59 5.42 2.40
CA CYS A 359 25.44 4.80 3.41
C CYS A 359 24.74 4.78 4.76
N ASP A 360 24.03 3.69 5.04
CA ASP A 360 23.31 3.45 6.27
C ASP A 360 24.13 2.52 7.16
N ILE A 361 24.85 3.09 8.12
CA ILE A 361 25.85 2.36 8.94
C ILE A 361 25.22 1.24 9.78
N GLU A 362 23.97 1.41 10.20
CA GLU A 362 23.18 0.40 10.93
C GLU A 362 22.81 -0.81 10.06
N CYS A 363 22.84 -0.63 8.74
CA CYS A 363 22.54 -1.64 7.74
C CYS A 363 23.81 -2.25 7.12
N ARG A 364 24.99 -1.84 7.59
CA ARG A 364 26.29 -2.32 7.13
C ARG A 364 26.63 -3.65 7.81
N HIS A 365 26.13 -4.74 7.25
CA HIS A 365 26.46 -6.07 7.74
C HIS A 365 27.68 -6.65 7.00
N ALA A 366 28.59 -7.28 7.75
CA ALA A 366 29.81 -7.90 7.19
C ALA A 366 29.52 -9.00 6.14
N ILE A 367 28.32 -9.57 6.19
CA ILE A 367 27.85 -10.67 5.32
C ILE A 367 27.20 -10.20 4.00
N THR A 368 26.60 -9.01 3.98
CA THR A 368 26.02 -8.41 2.76
C THR A 368 27.01 -7.47 2.10
N GLY A 369 27.96 -6.91 2.86
CA GLY A 369 28.89 -5.93 2.32
C GLY A 369 28.16 -4.64 1.97
N ASP A 370 28.53 -4.04 0.84
CA ASP A 370 28.09 -2.69 0.47
C ASP A 370 26.72 -2.63 -0.20
N ASP A 371 25.96 -3.72 -0.29
CA ASP A 371 24.59 -3.74 -0.86
C ASP A 371 23.50 -3.97 0.19
N GLY A 372 23.90 -3.97 1.46
CA GLY A 372 22.99 -4.00 2.60
C GLY A 372 22.56 -2.62 3.09
N GLY A 373 23.05 -1.51 2.52
CA GLY A 373 22.88 -0.12 3.04
C GLY A 373 24.00 0.81 2.58
N ASP A 374 24.16 0.91 1.26
CA ASP A 374 25.42 1.09 0.51
C ASP A 374 26.38 2.24 0.89
N CYS A 375 27.58 1.89 1.35
CA CYS A 375 28.70 2.81 1.66
C CYS A 375 30.04 2.41 1.00
N LYS A 376 30.83 3.39 0.49
CA LYS A 376 32.32 3.46 0.66
C LYS A 376 32.84 4.91 0.70
N ILE A 377 33.56 5.28 1.76
CA ILE A 377 34.63 6.31 1.70
C ILE A 377 35.91 5.65 2.26
N GLN A 378 36.94 5.52 1.42
CA GLN A 378 38.29 5.19 1.86
C GLN A 378 39.07 6.48 2.12
N VAL A 379 39.48 6.72 3.37
CA VAL A 379 40.75 7.40 3.69
C VAL A 379 41.42 6.68 4.87
N TYR A 380 42.55 6.04 4.53
CA TYR A 380 43.68 5.45 5.27
C TYR A 380 43.70 5.22 6.82
N GLN A 381 44.08 3.97 7.11
CA GLN A 381 45.08 3.43 8.07
C GLN A 381 44.80 3.19 9.58
N ILE A 382 44.81 1.88 9.87
CA ILE A 382 45.47 1.13 10.98
C ILE A 382 44.94 1.38 12.41
N LEU A 383 44.32 0.36 13.00
CA LEU A 383 44.94 -0.49 14.03
C LEU A 383 44.13 -1.78 14.22
N SER A 384 44.87 -2.87 14.32
CA SER A 384 44.45 -4.25 14.59
C SER A 384 43.58 -4.39 15.83
N PHE A 385 42.51 -5.18 15.80
CA PHE A 385 42.06 -5.94 16.97
C PHE A 385 41.47 -7.30 16.59
N GLN A 386 41.76 -8.26 17.47
CA GLN A 386 41.65 -9.71 17.31
C GLN A 386 40.20 -10.21 17.24
N SER A 387 40.05 -11.31 16.50
CA SER A 387 38.85 -12.15 16.42
C SER A 387 38.40 -12.66 17.79
N ILE A 388 37.11 -12.52 18.08
CA ILE A 388 36.40 -13.36 19.05
C ILE A 388 35.29 -14.07 18.29
N SER A 389 35.39 -15.39 18.22
CA SER A 389 34.34 -16.29 17.77
C SER A 389 33.32 -16.47 18.89
N MET A 390 32.05 -16.22 18.59
CA MET A 390 30.92 -16.75 19.37
C MET A 390 29.98 -17.44 18.39
N ASN A 391 30.06 -18.78 18.40
CA ASN A 391 29.01 -19.65 17.93
C ASN A 391 27.83 -19.51 18.88
N ASP A 392 26.71 -18.95 18.42
CA ASP A 392 25.38 -19.29 18.93
C ASP A 392 24.34 -18.98 17.83
N LEU A 393 23.78 -20.03 17.25
CA LEU A 393 22.72 -19.99 16.24
C LEU A 393 21.38 -19.73 16.95
N PHE A 394 20.85 -18.51 16.83
CA PHE A 394 19.44 -18.23 17.14
C PHE A 394 18.54 -18.86 16.07
N THR A 395 17.63 -19.75 16.50
CA THR A 395 16.53 -20.24 15.66
C THR A 395 15.38 -19.23 15.71
N VAL A 396 15.02 -18.64 14.58
CA VAL A 396 13.85 -17.75 14.46
C VAL A 396 12.65 -18.58 14.01
N ILE A 397 11.62 -18.65 14.85
CA ILE A 397 10.33 -19.26 14.54
C ILE A 397 9.43 -18.17 13.98
N TYR A 398 9.03 -18.28 12.70
CA TYR A 398 8.03 -17.40 12.12
C TYR A 398 6.62 -17.93 12.44
N LEU A 399 5.91 -17.25 13.34
CA LEU A 399 4.49 -17.48 13.56
C LEU A 399 3.70 -16.52 12.66
N PHE A 400 3.21 -17.02 11.53
CA PHE A 400 2.21 -16.31 10.74
C PHE A 400 0.83 -16.66 11.28
N PHE A 401 0.16 -15.69 11.89
CA PHE A 401 -1.25 -15.78 12.25
C PHE A 401 -2.06 -15.28 11.06
N ASP A 402 -2.56 -16.19 10.22
CA ASP A 402 -3.65 -15.87 9.31
C ASP A 402 -4.94 -15.83 10.13
N SER A 403 -5.43 -14.62 10.41
CA SER A 403 -6.73 -14.37 11.04
C SER A 403 -7.83 -14.27 10.00
#